data_AF-A0A9Q0ZAP1-F1
#
_entry.id   AF-A0A9Q0ZAP1-F1
#
_cell.length_a   1.000
_cell.length_b   1.000
_cell.length_c   1.000
_cell.angle_alpha   90.00
_cell.angle_beta   90.00
_cell.angle_gamma   90.00
#
_symmetry.space_group_name_H-M   'P 1'
#
loop_
_entity.id
_entity.type
_entity.pdbx_description
1 polymer ?
#
loop_
_entity_poly.entity_id
_entity_poly.type
_entity_poly.pdbx_seq_one_letter_code
_entity_poly.pdbx_strand_id
1 'polypeptide(L)'
;MILHLVEWAMSSFIKSRSQDKLQIFAKETLGTSKKDHVPFAVVMAAAGVLRALNRSAPSRQGLQILSSIRISAENRIESVAQCFISKSRDFENSGGDYATSLLLQCISLALARSGSVSSRPALLLSLASALLTEIFPLRRLYARILESTHGSSGGLEPGKIKEHLSSVTFREAGAISSVFCNQYISVDDENKMIVENMIWRFCQELYSGHRKVAFLLHGKADELLEDVEKIAESAFLMVVVFALAVTKQKLNSKFSTESQMETSVLILVSFSCLEYIRRMRLSEYMDTIRGVVVSAQENETACISFVESMPTYGDLTNPQEFQQKVDYIWFKDEVQTARILFYLRVIPTCIERFTWIRF
;
A
#
# COMPACT_ATOMS: atom_id res chain seq x y z
N MET A 1 2.07 6.47 22.48
CA MET A 1 1.95 7.27 23.71
C MET A 1 1.40 8.68 23.44
N ILE A 2 2.08 9.51 22.63
CA ILE A 2 1.71 10.91 22.37
C ILE A 2 0.24 11.06 21.92
N LEU A 3 -0.21 10.29 20.92
CA LEU A 3 -1.60 10.33 20.44
C LEU A 3 -2.60 10.13 21.57
N HIS A 4 -2.43 9.08 22.40
CA HIS A 4 -3.37 8.77 23.48
C HIS A 4 -3.33 9.81 24.60
N LEU A 5 -2.16 10.37 24.91
CA LEU A 5 -2.03 11.44 25.90
C LEU A 5 -2.79 12.70 25.46
N VAL A 6 -2.62 13.10 24.20
CA VAL A 6 -3.31 14.25 23.63
C VAL A 6 -4.80 13.97 23.48
N GLU A 7 -5.20 12.78 23.04
CA GLU A 7 -6.60 12.36 22.99
C GLU A 7 -7.27 12.51 24.35
N TRP A 8 -6.63 12.03 25.43
CA TRP A 8 -7.14 12.12 26.79
C TRP A 8 -7.26 13.57 27.27
N ALA A 9 -6.22 14.39 27.06
CA ALA A 9 -6.21 15.80 27.46
C ALA A 9 -7.31 16.59 26.72
N MET A 10 -7.40 16.44 25.40
CA MET A 10 -8.39 17.12 24.57
C MET A 10 -9.82 16.68 24.91
N SER A 11 -10.03 15.38 25.10
CA SER A 11 -11.34 14.85 25.53
C SER A 11 -11.77 15.45 26.87
N SER A 12 -10.83 15.66 27.79
CA SER A 12 -11.09 16.28 29.09
C SER A 12 -11.46 17.76 28.95
N PHE A 13 -10.74 18.52 28.12
CA PHE A 13 -11.06 19.93 27.85
C PHE A 13 -12.42 20.11 27.15
N ILE A 14 -12.77 19.21 26.24
CA ILE A 14 -14.08 19.20 25.56
C ILE A 14 -15.19 18.92 26.59
N LYS A 15 -15.03 17.88 27.42
CA LYS A 15 -16.00 17.53 28.46
C LYS A 15 -16.19 18.65 29.48
N SER A 16 -15.11 19.32 29.87
CA SER A 16 -15.16 20.44 30.81
C SER A 16 -15.56 21.78 30.18
N ARG A 17 -15.88 21.81 28.87
CA ARG A 17 -16.24 23.01 28.09
C ARG A 17 -15.23 24.17 28.21
N SER A 18 -13.94 23.85 28.39
CA SER A 18 -12.90 24.87 28.60
C SER A 18 -12.35 25.36 27.26
N GLN A 19 -13.02 26.36 26.67
CA GLN A 19 -12.66 26.90 25.36
C GLN A 19 -11.28 27.56 25.34
N ASP A 20 -10.89 28.28 26.40
CA ASP A 20 -9.58 28.93 26.49
C ASP A 20 -8.43 27.92 26.42
N LYS A 21 -8.56 26.79 27.12
CA LYS A 21 -7.56 25.72 27.10
C LYS A 21 -7.44 25.07 25.72
N LEU A 22 -8.57 24.88 25.03
CA LEU A 22 -8.59 24.34 23.67
C LEU A 22 -7.88 25.29 22.68
N GLN A 23 -8.13 26.60 22.79
CA GLN A 23 -7.49 27.59 21.93
C GLN A 23 -5.99 27.71 22.22
N ILE A 24 -5.58 27.74 23.49
CA ILE A 24 -4.16 27.75 23.87
C ILE A 24 -3.45 26.51 23.34
N PHE A 25 -4.06 25.32 23.51
CA PHE A 25 -3.48 24.08 23.00
C PHE A 25 -3.31 24.11 21.48
N ALA A 26 -4.36 24.54 20.75
CA ALA A 26 -4.32 24.63 19.30
C ALA A 26 -3.24 25.62 18.83
N LYS A 27 -3.11 26.77 19.49
CA LYS A 27 -2.09 27.78 19.16
C LYS A 27 -0.67 27.26 19.39
N GLU A 28 -0.40 26.63 20.53
CA GLU A 28 0.96 26.19 20.87
C GLU A 28 1.38 24.90 20.14
N THR A 29 0.43 23.98 19.89
CA THR A 29 0.74 22.64 19.36
C THR A 29 0.48 22.52 17.85
N LEU A 30 -0.57 23.17 17.35
CA LEU A 30 -0.99 23.09 15.94
C LEU A 30 -0.63 24.36 15.15
N GLY A 31 -0.20 25.42 15.83
CA GLY A 31 0.20 26.70 15.24
C GLY A 31 1.50 26.63 14.42
N THR A 32 2.03 27.81 14.08
CA THR A 32 3.19 27.94 13.18
C THR A 32 4.41 27.17 13.72
N SER A 33 5.08 26.48 12.81
CA SER A 33 6.18 25.57 13.13
C SER A 33 7.34 26.32 13.78
N LYS A 34 7.58 26.14 15.10
CA LYS A 34 8.87 26.51 15.69
C LYS A 34 9.94 25.56 15.12
N LYS A 35 11.15 26.07 14.84
CA LYS A 35 12.26 25.33 14.20
C LYS A 35 12.66 24.04 14.95
N ASP A 36 12.31 23.92 16.23
CA ASP A 36 12.74 22.81 17.10
C ASP A 36 11.73 21.66 17.24
N HIS A 37 10.63 21.65 16.48
CA HIS A 37 9.64 20.58 16.59
C HIS A 37 10.05 19.30 15.87
N VAL A 38 9.90 18.17 16.57
CA VAL A 38 10.10 16.84 16.02
C VAL A 38 8.86 16.43 15.18
N PRO A 39 8.99 16.17 13.86
CA PRO A 39 7.84 15.98 12.97
C PRO A 39 6.89 14.84 13.36
N PHE A 40 7.41 13.69 13.80
CA PHE A 40 6.56 12.56 14.20
C PHE A 40 5.73 12.88 15.45
N ALA A 41 6.28 13.65 16.40
CA ALA A 41 5.57 14.04 17.61
C ALA A 41 4.41 14.97 17.29
N VAL A 42 4.63 15.91 16.37
CA VAL A 42 3.60 16.82 15.85
C VAL A 42 2.47 16.05 15.19
N VAL A 43 2.77 15.09 14.32
CA VAL A 43 1.77 14.25 13.64
C VAL A 43 0.94 13.46 14.66
N MET A 44 1.59 12.82 15.63
CA MET A 44 0.90 12.04 16.66
C MET A 44 0.06 12.90 17.59
N ALA A 45 0.50 14.12 17.90
CA ALA A 45 -0.28 15.08 18.68
C ALA A 45 -1.53 15.55 17.92
N ALA A 46 -1.38 15.96 16.65
CA ALA A 46 -2.49 16.34 15.79
C ALA A 46 -3.51 15.20 15.62
N ALA A 47 -3.04 13.96 15.49
CA ALA A 47 -3.91 12.78 15.45
C ALA A 47 -4.71 12.57 16.74
N GLY A 48 -4.08 12.79 17.90
CA GLY A 48 -4.77 12.73 19.20
C GLY A 48 -5.89 13.77 19.31
N VAL A 49 -5.64 14.99 18.79
CA VAL A 49 -6.67 16.03 18.67
C VAL A 49 -7.82 15.56 17.79
N LEU A 50 -7.53 15.10 16.57
CA LEU A 50 -8.56 14.64 15.62
C LEU A 50 -9.41 13.52 16.19
N ARG A 51 -8.78 12.54 16.85
CA ARG A 51 -9.47 11.41 17.46
C ARG A 51 -10.40 11.84 18.59
N ALA A 52 -9.96 12.76 19.45
CA ALA A 52 -10.80 13.31 20.51
C ALA A 52 -12.01 14.07 19.94
N LEU A 53 -11.79 14.87 18.90
CA LEU A 53 -12.86 15.63 18.22
C LEU A 53 -13.88 14.69 17.57
N ASN A 54 -13.42 13.67 16.84
CA ASN A 54 -14.29 12.71 16.16
C ASN A 54 -15.11 11.84 17.14
N ARG A 55 -14.67 11.69 18.40
CA ARG A 55 -15.40 10.98 19.45
C ARG A 55 -16.35 11.87 20.26
N SER A 56 -16.33 13.18 20.04
CA SER A 56 -17.15 14.13 20.79
C SER A 56 -18.47 14.43 20.08
N ALA A 57 -19.58 14.47 20.82
CA ALA A 57 -20.87 14.93 20.31
C ALA A 57 -20.87 16.47 20.25
N PRO A 58 -21.05 17.09 19.07
CA PRO A 58 -20.98 18.55 18.98
C PRO A 58 -22.20 19.22 19.61
N SER A 59 -21.97 20.23 20.46
CA SER A 59 -23.00 21.20 20.86
C SER A 59 -23.01 22.38 19.88
N ARG A 60 -24.18 23.02 19.65
CA ARG A 60 -24.36 24.09 18.63
C ARG A 60 -23.34 25.24 18.73
N GLN A 61 -22.99 25.70 19.94
CA GLN A 61 -22.01 26.78 20.13
C GLN A 61 -20.55 26.31 20.07
N GLY A 62 -20.26 25.04 20.38
CA GLY A 62 -18.90 24.48 20.34
C GLY A 62 -18.44 24.12 18.92
N LEU A 63 -19.37 24.04 17.97
CA LEU A 63 -19.11 23.54 16.62
C LEU A 63 -18.04 24.35 15.87
N GLN A 64 -18.04 25.69 15.97
CA GLN A 64 -17.13 26.56 15.21
C GLN A 64 -15.68 26.50 15.72
N ILE A 65 -15.49 26.43 17.05
CA ILE A 65 -14.15 26.30 17.64
C ILE A 65 -13.59 24.90 17.34
N LEU A 66 -14.40 23.86 17.52
CA LEU A 66 -13.99 22.48 17.25
C LEU A 66 -13.68 22.26 15.76
N SER A 67 -14.42 22.91 14.84
CA SER A 67 -14.11 22.84 13.40
C SER A 67 -12.81 23.56 13.05
N SER A 68 -12.54 24.73 13.64
CA SER A 68 -11.27 25.45 13.46
C SER A 68 -10.08 24.63 13.96
N ILE A 69 -10.22 23.97 15.12
CA ILE A 69 -9.17 23.09 15.67
C ILE A 69 -8.97 21.86 14.79
N ARG A 70 -10.05 21.26 14.28
CA ARG A 70 -9.97 20.14 13.33
C ARG A 70 -9.18 20.53 12.09
N ILE A 71 -9.54 21.64 11.44
CA ILE A 71 -8.85 22.14 10.25
C ILE A 71 -7.36 22.38 10.56
N SER A 72 -7.05 22.98 11.71
CA SER A 72 -5.66 23.23 12.13
C SER A 72 -4.87 21.92 12.28
N ALA A 73 -5.49 20.89 12.87
CA ALA A 73 -4.85 19.58 13.04
C ALA A 73 -4.65 18.85 11.70
N GLU A 74 -5.65 18.85 10.82
CA GLU A 74 -5.55 18.27 9.48
C GLU A 74 -4.44 18.97 8.66
N ASN A 75 -4.44 20.31 8.64
CA ASN A 75 -3.41 21.11 7.95
C ASN A 75 -2.01 20.85 8.51
N ARG A 76 -1.89 20.57 9.81
CA ARG A 76 -0.60 20.28 10.43
C ARG A 76 -0.04 18.93 9.97
N ILE A 77 -0.87 17.89 9.91
CA ILE A 77 -0.46 16.58 9.38
C ILE A 77 -0.12 16.72 7.90
N GLU A 78 -0.95 17.43 7.13
CA GLU A 78 -0.72 17.69 5.70
C GLU A 78 0.60 18.42 5.44
N SER A 79 0.92 19.48 6.19
CA SER A 79 2.17 20.22 6.04
C SER A 79 3.40 19.35 6.27
N VAL A 80 3.35 18.45 7.27
CA VAL A 80 4.43 17.49 7.54
C VAL A 80 4.54 16.46 6.41
N ALA A 81 3.41 15.93 5.95
CA ALA A 81 3.36 14.99 4.83
C ALA A 81 3.89 15.62 3.52
N GLN A 82 3.53 16.87 3.24
CA GLN A 82 4.01 17.61 2.08
C GLN A 82 5.52 17.87 2.15
N CYS A 83 6.04 18.20 3.33
CA CYS A 83 7.48 18.33 3.56
C CYS A 83 8.22 17.00 3.37
N PHE A 84 7.60 15.88 3.76
CA PHE A 84 8.14 14.56 3.49
C PHE A 84 8.20 14.28 1.98
N ILE A 85 7.10 14.50 1.25
CA ILE A 85 7.02 14.21 -0.20
C ILE A 85 7.97 15.09 -1.00
N SER A 86 8.09 16.38 -0.66
CA SER A 86 8.98 17.28 -1.39
C SER A 86 10.46 16.89 -1.24
N LYS A 87 10.84 16.34 -0.09
CA LYS A 87 12.18 15.76 0.13
C LYS A 87 12.33 14.40 -0.53
N SER A 88 11.28 13.58 -0.53
CA SER A 88 11.32 12.20 -1.01
C SER A 88 11.55 12.05 -2.52
N ARG A 89 11.39 13.11 -3.34
CA ARG A 89 11.64 13.06 -4.80
C ARG A 89 13.10 12.71 -5.17
N ASP A 90 14.03 12.80 -4.22
CA ASP A 90 15.47 12.60 -4.46
C ASP A 90 16.01 11.21 -4.01
N PHE A 91 15.14 10.27 -3.61
CA PHE A 91 15.53 9.11 -2.78
C PHE A 91 15.62 7.73 -3.46
N GLU A 92 15.69 7.64 -4.79
CA GLU A 92 15.95 6.33 -5.44
C GLU A 92 17.28 5.66 -4.98
N ASN A 93 18.16 6.38 -4.25
CA ASN A 93 19.47 5.90 -3.81
C ASN A 93 19.84 6.07 -2.32
N SER A 94 18.95 6.53 -1.42
CA SER A 94 19.35 6.73 -0.01
C SER A 94 18.89 5.58 0.90
N GLY A 95 19.89 4.90 1.47
CA GLY A 95 19.72 3.98 2.60
C GLY A 95 18.94 4.64 3.75
N GLY A 96 18.09 3.84 4.38
CA GLY A 96 17.02 4.27 5.27
C GLY A 96 17.49 5.15 6.43
N ASP A 97 17.11 6.42 6.37
CA ASP A 97 17.08 7.29 7.54
C ASP A 97 15.97 6.83 8.48
N TYR A 98 16.34 6.36 9.68
CA TYR A 98 15.41 5.92 10.72
C TYR A 98 14.37 6.98 11.07
N ALA A 99 14.73 8.27 11.03
CA ALA A 99 13.79 9.35 11.33
C ALA A 99 12.69 9.45 10.27
N THR A 100 13.04 9.23 9.02
CA THR A 100 12.13 9.25 7.88
C THR A 100 11.19 8.03 7.88
N SER A 101 11.71 6.84 8.17
CA SER A 101 10.92 5.61 8.35
C SER A 101 9.91 5.76 9.50
N LEU A 102 10.36 6.23 10.67
CA LEU A 102 9.48 6.46 11.82
C LEU A 102 8.39 7.49 11.51
N LEU A 103 8.70 8.55 10.76
CA LEU A 103 7.72 9.56 10.38
C LEU A 103 6.59 8.97 9.52
N LEU A 104 6.91 8.16 8.51
CA LEU A 104 5.91 7.47 7.67
C LEU A 104 5.02 6.53 8.48
N GLN A 105 5.62 5.77 9.39
CA GLN A 105 4.88 4.92 10.33
C GLN A 105 3.94 5.74 11.21
N CYS A 106 4.40 6.89 11.71
CA CYS A 106 3.55 7.79 12.49
C CYS A 106 2.43 8.43 11.66
N ILE A 107 2.67 8.86 10.41
CA ILE A 107 1.63 9.41 9.53
C ILE A 107 0.54 8.37 9.26
N SER A 108 0.94 7.15 8.87
CA SER A 108 -0.02 6.08 8.59
C SER A 108 -0.86 5.69 9.81
N LEU A 109 -0.22 5.49 10.97
CA LEU A 109 -0.92 5.20 12.23
C LEU A 109 -1.80 6.36 12.70
N ALA A 110 -1.33 7.61 12.55
CA ALA A 110 -2.08 8.80 12.87
C ALA A 110 -3.40 8.83 12.10
N LEU A 111 -3.34 8.65 10.77
CA LEU A 111 -4.51 8.68 9.92
C LEU A 111 -5.46 7.51 10.21
N ALA A 112 -4.94 6.29 10.36
CA ALA A 112 -5.74 5.12 10.71
C ALA A 112 -6.51 5.27 12.04
N ARG A 113 -5.90 5.94 13.04
CA ARG A 113 -6.50 6.08 14.37
C ARG A 113 -7.27 7.37 14.58
N SER A 114 -7.15 8.37 13.70
CA SER A 114 -7.82 9.67 13.84
C SER A 114 -9.31 9.62 13.54
N GLY A 115 -9.81 8.61 12.81
CA GLY A 115 -11.19 8.54 12.32
C GLY A 115 -11.33 9.23 10.96
N SER A 116 -12.41 9.99 10.76
CA SER A 116 -12.59 10.77 9.52
C SER A 116 -11.55 11.87 9.43
N VAL A 117 -10.84 11.92 8.31
CA VAL A 117 -9.85 12.96 7.96
C VAL A 117 -10.13 13.38 6.52
N SER A 118 -10.09 14.69 6.24
CA SER A 118 -10.28 15.23 4.89
C SER A 118 -9.25 14.67 3.90
N SER A 119 -9.67 14.47 2.65
CA SER A 119 -8.80 13.90 1.63
C SER A 119 -7.82 14.93 1.08
N ARG A 120 -6.52 14.59 1.09
CA ARG A 120 -5.44 15.46 0.62
C ARG A 120 -4.40 14.66 -0.17
N PRO A 121 -3.89 15.18 -1.31
CA PRO A 121 -2.86 14.50 -2.11
C PRO A 121 -1.63 14.07 -1.32
N ALA A 122 -1.12 14.95 -0.46
CA ALA A 122 0.07 14.67 0.34
C ALA A 122 -0.14 13.52 1.34
N LEU A 123 -1.36 13.39 1.88
CA LEU A 123 -1.69 12.29 2.79
C LEU A 123 -1.78 10.97 2.02
N LEU A 124 -2.41 10.98 0.84
CA LEU A 124 -2.52 9.80 -0.01
C LEU A 124 -1.15 9.26 -0.44
N LEU A 125 -0.26 10.12 -0.94
CA LEU A 125 1.10 9.74 -1.36
C LEU A 125 1.94 9.24 -0.19
N SER A 126 1.80 9.85 1.00
CA SER A 126 2.48 9.39 2.21
C SER A 126 1.97 8.03 2.67
N LEU A 127 0.65 7.78 2.59
CA LEU A 127 0.05 6.49 2.91
C LEU A 127 0.51 5.39 1.94
N ALA A 128 0.53 5.67 0.63
CA ALA A 128 1.06 4.76 -0.37
C ALA A 128 2.52 4.41 -0.05
N SER A 129 3.36 5.43 0.19
CA SER A 129 4.76 5.23 0.54
C SER A 129 4.92 4.40 1.81
N ALA A 130 4.16 4.68 2.87
CA ALA A 130 4.20 3.92 4.12
C ALA A 130 3.78 2.45 3.92
N LEU A 131 2.71 2.19 3.16
CA LEU A 131 2.24 0.84 2.86
C LEU A 131 3.32 0.03 2.12
N LEU A 132 3.91 0.62 1.08
CA LEU A 132 4.84 -0.10 0.19
C LEU A 132 6.26 -0.26 0.75
N THR A 133 6.67 0.57 1.73
CA THR A 133 8.06 0.59 2.20
C THR A 133 8.23 0.26 3.67
N GLU A 134 7.24 0.57 4.52
CA GLU A 134 7.35 0.43 5.97
C GLU A 134 6.42 -0.64 6.53
N ILE A 135 5.18 -0.75 6.02
CA ILE A 135 4.19 -1.74 6.48
C ILE A 135 4.39 -3.08 5.77
N PHE A 136 4.64 -3.04 4.46
CA PHE A 136 4.99 -4.21 3.64
C PHE A 136 6.40 -4.06 3.07
N PRO A 137 7.47 -4.16 3.89
CA PRO A 137 8.86 -3.91 3.48
C PRO A 137 9.45 -5.04 2.61
N LEU A 138 8.65 -5.70 1.78
CA LEU A 138 8.98 -6.92 1.04
C LEU A 138 10.20 -6.73 0.12
N ARG A 139 10.30 -5.61 -0.59
CA ARG A 139 11.48 -5.31 -1.43
C ARG A 139 12.78 -5.33 -0.62
N ARG A 140 12.80 -4.67 0.54
CA ARG A 140 13.98 -4.63 1.43
C ARG A 140 14.28 -6.00 2.04
N LEU A 141 13.23 -6.74 2.43
CA LEU A 141 13.36 -8.09 2.99
C LEU A 141 13.93 -9.06 1.96
N TYR A 142 13.38 -9.09 0.74
CA TYR A 142 13.85 -9.95 -0.33
C TYR A 142 15.31 -9.65 -0.69
N ALA A 143 15.67 -8.38 -0.84
CA ALA A 143 17.05 -7.98 -1.11
C ALA A 143 18.02 -8.52 -0.04
N ARG A 144 17.70 -8.33 1.25
CA ARG A 144 18.55 -8.82 2.36
C ARG A 144 18.65 -10.34 2.40
N ILE A 145 17.56 -11.07 2.14
CA ILE A 145 17.59 -12.54 2.11
C ILE A 145 18.53 -13.02 0.99
N LEU A 146 18.40 -12.44 -0.20
CA LEU A 146 19.24 -12.77 -1.34
C LEU A 146 20.72 -12.42 -1.08
N GLU A 147 21.01 -11.28 -0.46
CA GLU A 147 22.36 -10.87 -0.07
C GLU A 147 22.99 -11.80 0.98
N SER A 148 22.23 -12.18 2.01
CA SER A 148 22.71 -13.02 3.11
C SER A 148 23.17 -14.41 2.66
N THR A 149 22.63 -14.88 1.54
CA THR A 149 22.98 -16.19 0.97
C THR A 149 24.29 -16.15 0.19
N HIS A 150 24.83 -14.96 -0.09
CA HIS A 150 26.08 -14.76 -0.84
C HIS A 150 27.32 -14.62 0.05
N GLY A 151 27.25 -15.05 1.32
CA GLY A 151 28.40 -15.11 2.23
C GLY A 151 28.82 -13.79 2.86
N SER A 152 28.04 -12.71 2.69
CA SER A 152 28.24 -11.48 3.44
C SER A 152 27.64 -11.63 4.85
N SER A 153 28.44 -11.33 5.88
CA SER A 153 28.13 -11.48 7.31
C SER A 153 26.90 -10.70 7.83
N GLY A 154 26.11 -10.06 6.96
CA GLY A 154 24.91 -9.30 7.29
C GLY A 154 23.64 -10.14 7.24
N GLY A 155 23.66 -11.35 7.84
CA GLY A 155 22.52 -12.26 7.85
C GLY A 155 21.22 -11.58 8.28
N LEU A 156 20.13 -11.83 7.54
CA LEU A 156 18.82 -11.37 7.96
C LEU A 156 18.40 -12.15 9.21
N GLU A 157 18.40 -11.47 10.35
CA GLU A 157 17.99 -12.05 11.63
C GLU A 157 16.48 -12.37 11.58
N PRO A 158 16.06 -13.65 11.63
CA PRO A 158 14.64 -14.03 11.59
C PRO A 158 13.81 -13.33 12.66
N GLY A 159 14.44 -12.97 13.79
CA GLY A 159 13.86 -12.17 14.86
C GLY A 159 13.30 -10.81 14.39
N LYS A 160 13.91 -10.16 13.40
CA LYS A 160 13.44 -8.86 12.88
C LYS A 160 12.14 -8.98 12.09
N ILE A 161 11.93 -10.08 11.37
CA ILE A 161 10.66 -10.32 10.67
C ILE A 161 9.56 -10.58 11.68
N LYS A 162 9.83 -11.41 12.71
CA LYS A 162 8.89 -11.67 13.80
C LYS A 162 8.56 -10.40 14.59
N GLU A 163 9.55 -9.55 14.85
CA GLU A 163 9.34 -8.24 15.46
C GLU A 163 8.41 -7.38 14.59
N HIS A 164 8.63 -7.31 13.28
CA HIS A 164 7.76 -6.59 12.35
C HIS A 164 6.33 -7.13 12.34
N LEU A 165 6.14 -8.46 12.29
CA LEU A 165 4.82 -9.09 12.37
C LEU A 165 4.09 -8.75 13.68
N SER A 166 4.82 -8.60 14.78
CA SER A 166 4.28 -8.19 16.07
C SER A 166 4.06 -6.67 16.21
N SER A 167 4.59 -5.88 15.28
CA SER A 167 4.60 -4.42 15.35
C SER A 167 3.19 -3.83 15.27
N VAL A 168 3.02 -2.65 15.87
CA VAL A 168 1.74 -1.94 15.87
C VAL A 168 1.35 -1.50 14.45
N THR A 169 2.32 -1.12 13.62
CA THR A 169 2.08 -0.69 12.23
C THR A 169 1.55 -1.85 11.38
N PHE A 170 2.13 -3.04 11.50
CA PHE A 170 1.67 -4.22 10.78
C PHE A 170 0.29 -4.69 11.26
N ARG A 171 0.05 -4.70 12.58
CA ARG A 171 -1.27 -5.06 13.13
C ARG A 171 -2.40 -4.12 12.70
N GLU A 172 -2.08 -2.87 12.37
CA GLU A 172 -3.01 -1.86 11.89
C GLU A 172 -3.06 -1.78 10.36
N ALA A 173 -2.40 -2.70 9.63
CA ALA A 173 -2.30 -2.65 8.17
C ALA A 173 -3.67 -2.54 7.48
N GLY A 174 -4.65 -3.34 7.91
CA GLY A 174 -6.01 -3.27 7.35
C GLY A 174 -6.70 -1.93 7.56
N ALA A 175 -6.54 -1.31 8.73
CA ALA A 175 -7.09 0.01 9.01
C ALA A 175 -6.39 1.10 8.18
N ILE A 176 -5.07 1.01 8.03
CA ILE A 176 -4.28 1.90 7.20
C ILE A 176 -4.68 1.76 5.72
N SER A 177 -4.84 0.54 5.21
CA SER A 177 -5.31 0.27 3.85
C SER A 177 -6.72 0.82 3.60
N SER A 178 -7.61 0.72 4.59
CA SER A 178 -8.95 1.31 4.51
C SER A 178 -8.90 2.84 4.38
N VAL A 179 -8.12 3.52 5.22
CA VAL A 179 -7.97 4.98 5.12
C VAL A 179 -7.29 5.39 3.81
N PHE A 180 -6.31 4.63 3.34
CA PHE A 180 -5.69 4.81 2.03
C PHE A 180 -6.71 4.76 0.88
N CYS A 181 -7.59 3.76 0.86
CA CYS A 181 -8.65 3.66 -0.16
C CYS A 181 -9.67 4.80 -0.05
N ASN A 182 -10.01 5.24 1.16
CA ASN A 182 -10.91 6.38 1.37
C ASN A 182 -10.30 7.70 0.85
N GLN A 183 -9.00 7.89 1.06
CA GLN A 183 -8.28 9.04 0.51
C GLN A 183 -8.26 8.98 -1.02
N TYR A 184 -8.00 7.81 -1.61
CA TYR A 184 -7.97 7.60 -3.06
C TYR A 184 -9.29 8.00 -3.75
N ILE A 185 -10.44 7.67 -3.15
CA ILE A 185 -11.77 7.94 -3.74
C ILE A 185 -12.00 9.44 -3.97
N SER A 186 -11.45 10.32 -3.13
CA SER A 186 -11.80 11.75 -3.12
C SER A 186 -10.71 12.70 -3.61
N VAL A 187 -9.54 12.20 -4.02
CA VAL A 187 -8.48 13.02 -4.62
C VAL A 187 -8.71 13.21 -6.14
N ASP A 188 -7.96 14.13 -6.74
CA ASP A 188 -7.93 14.36 -8.19
C ASP A 188 -7.26 13.21 -8.96
N ASP A 189 -7.54 13.14 -10.26
CA ASP A 189 -7.11 12.02 -11.10
C ASP A 189 -5.60 11.98 -11.37
N GLU A 190 -4.89 13.12 -11.30
CA GLU A 190 -3.42 13.16 -11.43
C GLU A 190 -2.78 12.41 -10.25
N ASN A 191 -3.21 12.72 -9.02
CA ASN A 191 -2.70 12.04 -7.84
C ASN A 191 -3.14 10.57 -7.76
N LYS A 192 -4.32 10.22 -8.27
CA LYS A 192 -4.73 8.80 -8.42
C LYS A 192 -3.77 8.03 -9.33
N MET A 193 -3.45 8.59 -10.49
CA MET A 193 -2.54 7.96 -11.46
C MET A 193 -1.17 7.66 -10.86
N ILE A 194 -0.60 8.61 -10.10
CA ILE A 194 0.70 8.42 -9.44
C ILE A 194 0.65 7.21 -8.49
N VAL A 195 -0.38 7.15 -7.64
CA VAL A 195 -0.53 6.11 -6.62
C VAL A 195 -0.83 4.75 -7.24
N GLU A 196 -1.70 4.70 -8.26
CA GLU A 196 -1.95 3.49 -9.02
C GLU A 196 -0.66 2.91 -9.59
N ASN A 197 0.16 3.75 -10.25
CA ASN A 197 1.46 3.32 -10.77
C ASN A 197 2.41 2.81 -9.69
N MET A 198 2.39 3.39 -8.48
CA MET A 198 3.16 2.88 -7.34
C MET A 198 2.70 1.47 -6.94
N ILE A 199 1.38 1.23 -6.86
CA ILE A 199 0.83 -0.08 -6.48
C ILE A 199 1.10 -1.14 -7.56
N TRP A 200 0.90 -0.81 -8.84
CA TRP A 200 1.13 -1.76 -9.94
C TRP A 200 2.59 -2.14 -10.07
N ARG A 201 3.51 -1.17 -9.93
CA ARG A 201 4.95 -1.43 -9.87
C ARG A 201 5.30 -2.31 -8.68
N PHE A 202 4.74 -2.03 -7.50
CA PHE A 202 4.96 -2.84 -6.31
C PHE A 202 4.53 -4.31 -6.52
N CYS A 203 3.44 -4.58 -7.24
CA CYS A 203 3.01 -5.95 -7.53
C CYS A 203 4.05 -6.70 -8.37
N GLN A 204 4.66 -6.04 -9.36
CA GLN A 204 5.73 -6.62 -10.19
C GLN A 204 7.03 -6.85 -9.40
N GLU A 205 7.42 -5.89 -8.57
CA GLU A 205 8.58 -6.00 -7.67
C GLU A 205 8.37 -7.14 -6.65
N LEU A 206 7.15 -7.28 -6.14
CA LEU A 206 6.78 -8.33 -5.21
C LEU A 206 6.88 -9.70 -5.89
N TYR A 207 6.33 -9.87 -7.10
CA TYR A 207 6.44 -11.11 -7.87
C TYR A 207 7.89 -11.51 -8.10
N SER A 208 8.69 -10.60 -8.68
CA SER A 208 10.09 -10.88 -9.05
C SER A 208 10.95 -11.21 -7.84
N GLY A 209 10.79 -10.47 -6.73
CA GLY A 209 11.51 -10.73 -5.48
C GLY A 209 11.07 -12.02 -4.80
N HIS A 210 9.76 -12.25 -4.71
CA HIS A 210 9.20 -13.42 -4.04
C HIS A 210 9.54 -14.71 -4.78
N ARG A 211 9.47 -14.73 -6.12
CA ARG A 211 9.87 -15.87 -6.95
C ARG A 211 11.28 -16.36 -6.59
N LYS A 212 12.24 -15.44 -6.49
CA LYS A 212 13.64 -15.76 -6.14
C LYS A 212 13.78 -16.28 -4.72
N VAL A 213 13.13 -15.63 -3.76
CA VAL A 213 13.22 -15.97 -2.35
C VAL A 213 12.52 -17.30 -2.05
N ALA A 214 11.32 -17.52 -2.57
CA ALA A 214 10.58 -18.78 -2.45
C ALA A 214 11.41 -19.93 -3.05
N PHE A 215 11.92 -19.78 -4.27
CA PHE A 215 12.76 -20.80 -4.90
C PHE A 215 14.02 -21.13 -4.09
N LEU A 216 14.62 -20.12 -3.45
CA LEU A 216 15.85 -20.26 -2.67
C LEU A 216 15.62 -20.93 -1.30
N LEU A 217 14.56 -20.51 -0.59
CA LEU A 217 14.30 -20.90 0.79
C LEU A 217 13.50 -22.20 0.91
N HIS A 218 12.72 -22.56 -0.10
CA HIS A 218 11.85 -23.73 -0.06
C HIS A 218 12.63 -25.02 0.24
N GLY A 219 12.20 -25.74 1.28
CA GLY A 219 12.83 -26.97 1.79
C GLY A 219 14.13 -26.73 2.57
N LYS A 220 14.56 -25.48 2.76
CA LYS A 220 15.79 -25.11 3.50
C LYS A 220 15.50 -24.25 4.72
N ALA A 221 14.59 -23.29 4.61
CA ALA A 221 14.26 -22.32 5.65
C ALA A 221 12.76 -21.96 5.60
N ASP A 222 11.91 -22.98 5.66
CA ASP A 222 10.47 -22.85 5.47
C ASP A 222 9.81 -21.92 6.50
N GLU A 223 10.29 -21.89 7.75
CA GLU A 223 9.77 -20.96 8.77
C GLU A 223 10.01 -19.49 8.39
N LEU A 224 11.19 -19.17 7.83
CA LEU A 224 11.50 -17.82 7.37
C LEU A 224 10.63 -17.46 6.15
N LEU A 225 10.42 -18.40 5.24
CA LEU A 225 9.56 -18.22 4.09
C LEU A 225 8.12 -17.95 4.52
N GLU A 226 7.58 -18.74 5.46
CA GLU A 226 6.23 -18.58 6.00
C GLU A 226 6.04 -17.20 6.65
N ASP A 227 7.01 -16.72 7.42
CA ASP A 227 6.94 -15.40 8.05
C ASP A 227 6.96 -14.26 7.03
N VAL A 228 7.72 -14.41 5.95
CA VAL A 228 7.72 -13.44 4.83
C VAL A 228 6.39 -13.49 4.05
N GLU A 229 5.85 -14.68 3.84
CA GLU A 229 4.56 -14.88 3.18
C GLU A 229 3.41 -14.24 3.96
N LYS A 230 3.41 -14.25 5.30
CA LYS A 230 2.40 -13.53 6.11
C LYS A 230 2.36 -12.03 5.79
N ILE A 231 3.52 -11.42 5.53
CA ILE A 231 3.60 -10.01 5.11
C ILE A 231 3.07 -9.87 3.68
N ALA A 232 3.45 -10.78 2.78
CA ALA A 232 3.01 -10.79 1.39
C ALA A 232 1.49 -10.99 1.25
N GLU A 233 0.89 -11.86 2.07
CA GLU A 233 -0.55 -12.08 2.16
C GLU A 233 -1.29 -10.80 2.59
N SER A 234 -0.76 -10.10 3.60
CA SER A 234 -1.35 -8.82 4.04
C SER A 234 -1.23 -7.74 2.96
N ALA A 235 -0.11 -7.73 2.21
CA ALA A 235 0.05 -6.85 1.06
C ALA A 235 -0.94 -7.19 -0.07
N PHE A 236 -1.17 -8.48 -0.33
CA PHE A 236 -2.18 -8.95 -1.28
C PHE A 236 -3.58 -8.45 -0.91
N LEU A 237 -3.99 -8.55 0.36
CA LEU A 237 -5.28 -8.02 0.83
C LEU A 237 -5.41 -6.52 0.55
N MET A 238 -4.35 -5.75 0.82
CA MET A 238 -4.33 -4.31 0.51
C MET A 238 -4.50 -4.04 -0.99
N VAL A 239 -3.77 -4.77 -1.84
CA VAL A 239 -3.86 -4.61 -3.29
C VAL A 239 -5.25 -4.97 -3.81
N VAL A 240 -5.88 -6.02 -3.29
CA VAL A 240 -7.25 -6.42 -3.70
C VAL A 240 -8.27 -5.34 -3.37
N VAL A 241 -8.24 -4.80 -2.14
CA VAL A 241 -9.16 -3.73 -1.74
C VAL A 241 -8.92 -2.46 -2.53
N PHE A 242 -7.65 -2.11 -2.78
CA PHE A 242 -7.30 -0.96 -3.62
C PHE A 242 -7.77 -1.15 -5.06
N ALA A 243 -7.51 -2.31 -5.67
CA ALA A 243 -7.94 -2.61 -7.03
C ALA A 243 -9.47 -2.54 -7.15
N LEU A 244 -10.24 -3.03 -6.16
CA LEU A 244 -11.69 -2.86 -6.13
C LEU A 244 -12.11 -1.37 -6.09
N ALA A 245 -11.40 -0.55 -5.32
CA ALA A 245 -11.65 0.90 -5.29
C ALA A 245 -11.36 1.55 -6.65
N VAL A 246 -10.23 1.18 -7.30
CA VAL A 246 -9.88 1.63 -8.66
C VAL A 246 -10.95 1.21 -9.66
N THR A 247 -11.38 -0.06 -9.65
CA THR A 247 -12.43 -0.58 -10.54
C THR A 247 -13.72 0.22 -10.41
N LYS A 248 -14.19 0.48 -9.18
CA LYS A 248 -15.40 1.27 -8.93
C LYS A 248 -15.29 2.71 -9.41
N GLN A 249 -14.09 3.30 -9.34
CA GLN A 249 -13.85 4.68 -9.75
C GLN A 249 -13.64 4.83 -11.26
N LYS A 250 -12.91 3.91 -11.89
CA LYS A 250 -12.45 4.06 -13.27
C LYS A 250 -13.25 3.25 -14.28
N LEU A 251 -13.81 2.09 -13.93
CA LEU A 251 -14.66 1.30 -14.85
C LEU A 251 -16.11 1.78 -14.82
N ASN A 252 -16.31 3.08 -15.05
CA ASN A 252 -17.62 3.66 -15.24
C ASN A 252 -17.62 4.56 -16.47
N SER A 253 -18.82 4.89 -16.95
CA SER A 253 -19.02 5.65 -18.19
C SER A 253 -18.45 7.07 -18.19
N LYS A 254 -17.85 7.55 -17.09
CA LYS A 254 -17.18 8.86 -17.04
C LYS A 254 -15.78 8.83 -17.66
N PHE A 255 -15.13 7.68 -17.67
CA PHE A 255 -13.79 7.51 -18.24
C PHE A 255 -13.86 7.04 -19.68
N SER A 256 -12.87 7.39 -20.50
CA SER A 256 -12.76 6.89 -21.86
C SER A 256 -12.66 5.36 -21.85
N THR A 257 -13.18 4.73 -22.90
CA THR A 257 -13.07 3.29 -23.11
C THR A 257 -11.62 2.83 -23.08
N GLU A 258 -10.71 3.59 -23.70
CA GLU A 258 -9.27 3.34 -23.68
C GLU A 258 -8.68 3.33 -22.26
N SER A 259 -9.00 4.33 -21.44
CA SER A 259 -8.50 4.41 -20.05
C SER A 259 -9.04 3.27 -19.18
N GLN A 260 -10.29 2.86 -19.40
CA GLN A 260 -10.90 1.70 -18.74
C GLN A 260 -10.17 0.40 -19.09
N MET A 261 -9.79 0.26 -20.35
CA MET A 261 -9.07 -0.91 -20.88
C MET A 261 -7.65 -1.00 -20.32
N GLU A 262 -6.89 0.10 -20.37
CA GLU A 262 -5.55 0.17 -19.78
C GLU A 262 -5.58 -0.18 -18.29
N THR A 263 -6.53 0.40 -17.55
CA THR A 263 -6.71 0.11 -16.12
C THR A 263 -7.03 -1.38 -15.89
N SER A 264 -7.88 -1.97 -16.74
CA SER A 264 -8.25 -3.38 -16.65
C SER A 264 -7.06 -4.30 -16.88
N VAL A 265 -6.25 -4.03 -17.92
CA VAL A 265 -5.02 -4.80 -18.20
C VAL A 265 -4.03 -4.66 -17.03
N LEU A 266 -3.81 -3.45 -16.52
CA LEU A 266 -2.91 -3.24 -15.37
C LEU A 266 -3.34 -4.03 -14.13
N ILE A 267 -4.65 -4.08 -13.83
CA ILE A 267 -5.17 -4.87 -12.71
C ILE A 267 -4.99 -6.37 -12.97
N LEU A 268 -5.30 -6.87 -14.18
CA LEU A 268 -5.12 -8.28 -14.53
C LEU A 268 -3.66 -8.72 -14.42
N VAL A 269 -2.73 -7.92 -14.95
CA VAL A 269 -1.29 -8.16 -14.83
C VAL A 269 -0.87 -8.15 -13.36
N SER A 270 -1.32 -7.18 -12.59
CA SER A 270 -1.02 -7.08 -11.15
C SER A 270 -1.56 -8.27 -10.36
N PHE A 271 -2.75 -8.78 -10.68
CA PHE A 271 -3.31 -9.97 -10.02
C PHE A 271 -2.55 -11.24 -10.43
N SER A 272 -2.09 -11.33 -11.68
CA SER A 272 -1.21 -12.44 -12.11
C SER A 272 0.07 -12.52 -11.28
N CYS A 273 0.64 -11.37 -10.90
CA CYS A 273 1.84 -11.27 -10.09
C CYS A 273 1.63 -11.75 -8.64
N LEU A 274 0.39 -11.75 -8.14
CA LEU A 274 0.06 -12.08 -6.75
C LEU A 274 -0.62 -13.46 -6.61
N GLU A 275 -0.82 -14.18 -7.72
CA GLU A 275 -1.64 -15.40 -7.68
C GLU A 275 -1.07 -16.49 -6.77
N TYR A 276 0.26 -16.58 -6.64
CA TYR A 276 0.89 -17.53 -5.71
C TYR A 276 0.46 -17.30 -4.25
N ILE A 277 0.36 -16.03 -3.85
CA ILE A 277 0.04 -15.61 -2.48
C ILE A 277 -1.46 -15.76 -2.19
N ARG A 278 -2.28 -15.93 -3.22
CA ARG A 278 -3.73 -16.07 -3.10
C ARG A 278 -4.08 -17.41 -2.45
N ARG A 279 -4.08 -17.44 -1.11
CA ARG A 279 -4.49 -18.58 -0.29
C ARG A 279 -5.97 -18.56 0.11
N MET A 280 -6.62 -17.39 -0.03
CA MET A 280 -8.00 -17.16 0.40
C MET A 280 -8.92 -16.79 -0.77
N ARG A 281 -10.19 -17.19 -0.65
CA ARG A 281 -11.26 -16.75 -1.56
C ARG A 281 -11.85 -15.46 -1.01
N LEU A 282 -11.55 -14.35 -1.68
CA LEU A 282 -12.10 -13.03 -1.36
C LEU A 282 -13.16 -12.65 -2.39
N SER A 283 -14.33 -12.20 -1.92
CA SER A 283 -15.39 -11.67 -2.78
C SER A 283 -14.88 -10.49 -3.60
N GLU A 284 -14.12 -9.60 -2.97
CA GLU A 284 -13.55 -8.39 -3.54
C GLU A 284 -12.65 -8.71 -4.73
N TYR A 285 -11.80 -9.74 -4.60
CA TYR A 285 -10.96 -10.22 -5.71
C TYR A 285 -11.82 -10.71 -6.87
N MET A 286 -12.87 -11.50 -6.59
CA MET A 286 -13.74 -12.07 -7.63
C MET A 286 -14.55 -10.98 -8.34
N ASP A 287 -15.06 -10.00 -7.59
CA ASP A 287 -15.81 -8.87 -8.13
C ASP A 287 -14.92 -7.98 -8.99
N THR A 288 -13.68 -7.71 -8.54
CA THR A 288 -12.69 -7.00 -9.35
C THR A 288 -12.38 -7.76 -10.64
N ILE A 289 -12.06 -9.06 -10.56
CA ILE A 289 -11.78 -9.89 -11.75
C ILE A 289 -12.94 -9.84 -12.74
N ARG A 290 -14.19 -10.04 -12.29
CA ARG A 290 -15.35 -9.97 -13.17
C ARG A 290 -15.46 -8.61 -13.85
N GLY A 291 -15.30 -7.53 -13.09
CA GLY A 291 -15.38 -6.16 -13.64
C GLY A 291 -14.32 -5.88 -14.71
N VAL A 292 -13.05 -6.19 -14.42
CA VAL A 292 -11.94 -5.91 -15.36
C VAL A 292 -11.94 -6.84 -16.56
N VAL A 293 -12.35 -8.11 -16.39
CA VAL A 293 -12.45 -9.07 -17.49
C VAL A 293 -13.51 -8.65 -18.48
N VAL A 294 -14.70 -8.24 -18.01
CA VAL A 294 -15.77 -7.74 -18.89
C VAL A 294 -15.28 -6.52 -19.69
N SER A 295 -14.62 -5.56 -19.03
CA SER A 295 -14.09 -4.37 -19.70
C SER A 295 -12.97 -4.70 -20.70
N ALA A 296 -12.10 -5.66 -20.39
CA ALA A 296 -11.01 -6.07 -21.30
C ALA A 296 -11.51 -6.87 -22.51
N GLN A 297 -12.50 -7.75 -22.34
CA GLN A 297 -13.08 -8.58 -23.41
C GLN A 297 -13.81 -7.79 -24.50
N GLU A 298 -14.29 -6.59 -24.17
CA GLU A 298 -14.93 -5.72 -25.13
C GLU A 298 -13.94 -5.15 -26.16
N ASN A 299 -12.62 -5.31 -25.94
CA ASN A 299 -11.60 -4.73 -26.79
C ASN A 299 -10.43 -5.70 -27.13
N GLU A 300 -10.13 -5.80 -28.42
CA GLU A 300 -9.07 -6.65 -28.95
C GLU A 300 -7.66 -6.21 -28.53
N THR A 301 -7.35 -4.91 -28.53
CA THR A 301 -6.02 -4.39 -28.13
C THR A 301 -5.74 -4.63 -26.64
N ALA A 302 -6.77 -4.53 -25.79
CA ALA A 302 -6.66 -4.86 -24.37
C ALA A 302 -6.37 -6.35 -24.16
N CYS A 303 -7.07 -7.22 -24.91
CA CYS A 303 -6.83 -8.66 -24.88
C CYS A 303 -5.42 -9.03 -25.38
N ILE A 304 -4.96 -8.42 -26.47
CA ILE A 304 -3.60 -8.60 -27.00
C ILE A 304 -2.58 -8.13 -25.97
N SER A 305 -2.72 -6.93 -25.43
CA SER A 305 -1.80 -6.38 -24.43
C SER A 305 -1.72 -7.26 -23.17
N PHE A 306 -2.84 -7.81 -22.72
CA PHE A 306 -2.85 -8.76 -21.61
C PHE A 306 -2.12 -10.07 -21.97
N VAL A 307 -2.35 -10.65 -23.14
CA VAL A 307 -1.65 -11.87 -23.59
C VAL A 307 -0.15 -11.62 -23.75
N GLU A 308 0.25 -10.50 -24.33
CA GLU A 308 1.66 -10.10 -24.52
C GLU A 308 2.39 -9.85 -23.20
N SER A 309 1.66 -9.55 -22.12
CA SER A 309 2.24 -9.42 -20.77
C SER A 309 2.65 -10.76 -20.13
N MET A 310 2.24 -11.89 -20.72
CA MET A 310 2.56 -13.22 -20.21
C MET A 310 4.06 -13.50 -20.33
N PRO A 311 4.71 -14.12 -19.32
CA PRO A 311 6.11 -14.48 -19.40
C PRO A 311 6.42 -15.36 -20.61
N THR A 312 7.53 -15.07 -21.30
CA THR A 312 7.92 -15.81 -22.51
C THR A 312 8.40 -17.22 -22.16
N TYR A 313 8.43 -18.13 -23.14
CA TYR A 313 8.99 -19.48 -22.93
C TYR A 313 10.44 -19.46 -22.40
N GLY A 314 11.23 -18.46 -22.82
CA GLY A 314 12.58 -18.23 -22.29
C GLY A 314 12.58 -17.90 -20.80
N ASP A 315 11.66 -17.03 -20.36
CA ASP A 315 11.52 -16.64 -18.95
C ASP A 315 11.03 -17.81 -18.05
N LEU A 316 10.29 -18.75 -18.64
CA LEU A 316 9.79 -19.94 -17.96
C LEU A 316 10.88 -21.00 -17.75
N THR A 317 11.67 -21.25 -18.80
CA THR A 317 12.60 -22.38 -18.85
C THR A 317 14.02 -22.02 -18.45
N ASN A 318 14.49 -20.82 -18.81
CA ASN A 318 15.87 -20.37 -18.61
C ASN A 318 15.92 -18.91 -18.13
N PRO A 319 15.25 -18.56 -17.02
CA PRO A 319 15.20 -17.19 -16.53
C PRO A 319 16.60 -16.65 -16.26
N GLN A 320 16.97 -15.55 -16.92
CA GLN A 320 18.26 -14.87 -16.75
C GLN A 320 18.55 -14.54 -15.28
N GLU A 321 17.50 -14.30 -14.51
CA GLU A 321 17.56 -14.00 -13.08
C GLU A 321 18.18 -15.10 -12.21
N PHE A 322 18.19 -16.35 -12.68
CA PHE A 322 18.74 -17.51 -11.95
C PHE A 322 20.02 -18.08 -12.58
N GLN A 323 20.44 -17.60 -13.76
CA GLN A 323 21.48 -18.21 -14.60
C GLN A 323 22.88 -18.31 -13.97
N GLN A 324 23.17 -17.62 -12.87
CA GLN A 324 24.52 -17.57 -12.30
C GLN A 324 24.68 -18.30 -10.95
N LYS A 325 23.62 -18.75 -10.28
CA LYS A 325 23.73 -19.04 -8.82
C LYS A 325 22.92 -20.22 -8.27
N VAL A 326 21.95 -20.78 -8.99
CA VAL A 326 21.16 -21.93 -8.52
C VAL A 326 20.84 -22.83 -9.69
N ASP A 327 20.90 -24.15 -9.50
CA ASP A 327 20.40 -25.13 -10.48
C ASP A 327 18.88 -24.97 -10.61
N TYR A 328 18.47 -24.09 -11.51
CA TYR A 328 17.07 -23.77 -11.74
C TYR A 328 16.37 -24.95 -12.40
N ILE A 329 15.26 -25.36 -11.80
CA ILE A 329 14.40 -26.43 -12.31
C ILE A 329 13.00 -25.85 -12.43
N TRP A 330 12.57 -25.61 -13.67
CA TRP A 330 11.34 -24.86 -13.98
C TRP A 330 10.08 -25.42 -13.29
N PHE A 331 9.95 -26.75 -13.16
CA PHE A 331 8.75 -27.35 -12.54
C PHE A 331 8.70 -27.20 -11.01
N LYS A 332 9.79 -26.73 -10.37
CA LYS A 332 9.82 -26.40 -8.94
C LYS A 332 9.50 -24.94 -8.67
N ASP A 333 9.32 -24.12 -9.70
CA ASP A 333 8.97 -22.72 -9.58
C ASP A 333 7.44 -22.57 -9.41
N GLU A 334 6.98 -22.79 -8.19
CA GLU A 334 5.55 -22.71 -7.86
C GLU A 334 4.98 -21.30 -8.06
N VAL A 335 5.79 -20.26 -7.85
CA VAL A 335 5.38 -18.85 -8.01
C VAL A 335 5.10 -18.56 -9.48
N GLN A 336 6.02 -18.94 -10.37
CA GLN A 336 5.83 -18.82 -11.82
C GLN A 336 4.67 -19.69 -12.30
N THR A 337 4.54 -20.90 -11.77
CA THR A 337 3.44 -21.82 -12.11
C THR A 337 2.08 -21.21 -11.78
N ALA A 338 1.91 -20.64 -10.58
CA ALA A 338 0.67 -19.98 -10.17
C ALA A 338 0.33 -18.79 -11.08
N ARG A 339 1.32 -18.00 -11.47
CA ARG A 339 1.12 -16.89 -12.42
C ARG A 339 0.63 -17.38 -13.78
N ILE A 340 1.19 -18.47 -14.32
CA ILE A 340 0.73 -19.05 -15.60
C ILE A 340 -0.68 -19.62 -15.48
N LEU A 341 -1.02 -20.28 -14.37
CA LEU A 341 -2.38 -20.74 -14.11
C LEU A 341 -3.40 -19.60 -14.02
N PHE A 342 -3.00 -18.39 -13.63
CA PHE A 342 -3.84 -17.19 -13.74
C PHE A 342 -4.14 -16.85 -15.21
N TYR A 343 -3.11 -16.72 -16.05
CA TYR A 343 -3.30 -16.45 -17.48
C TYR A 343 -4.18 -17.50 -18.15
N LEU A 344 -3.94 -18.79 -17.90
CA LEU A 344 -4.74 -19.89 -18.46
C LEU A 344 -6.21 -19.87 -18.03
N ARG A 345 -6.55 -19.22 -16.91
CA ARG A 345 -7.96 -19.02 -16.50
C ARG A 345 -8.60 -17.79 -17.13
N VAL A 346 -7.84 -16.73 -17.38
CA VAL A 346 -8.36 -15.47 -17.91
C VAL A 346 -8.41 -15.46 -19.44
N ILE A 347 -7.36 -15.96 -20.11
CA ILE A 347 -7.25 -15.96 -21.58
C ILE A 347 -8.46 -16.58 -22.27
N PRO A 348 -9.02 -17.74 -21.85
CA PRO A 348 -10.18 -18.34 -22.51
C PRO A 348 -11.38 -17.40 -22.62
N THR A 349 -11.50 -16.48 -21.67
CA THR A 349 -12.58 -15.50 -21.65
C THR A 349 -12.38 -14.40 -22.71
N CYS A 350 -11.14 -14.22 -23.21
CA CYS A 350 -10.78 -13.31 -24.29
C CYS A 350 -10.78 -13.99 -25.68
N ILE A 351 -10.85 -15.33 -25.77
CA ILE A 351 -10.68 -16.12 -27.01
C ILE A 351 -11.72 -15.82 -28.09
N GLU A 352 -12.96 -15.47 -27.73
CA GLU A 352 -14.00 -15.13 -28.71
C GLU A 352 -13.64 -13.92 -29.59
N ARG A 353 -12.63 -13.11 -29.19
CA ARG A 353 -12.13 -11.95 -29.94
C ARG A 353 -10.86 -12.21 -30.73
N PHE A 354 -10.14 -13.30 -30.47
CA PHE A 354 -8.93 -13.66 -31.23
C PHE A 354 -9.32 -14.28 -32.57
N THR A 355 -9.54 -13.45 -33.59
CA THR A 355 -9.82 -13.93 -34.96
C THR A 355 -8.63 -14.65 -35.61
N TRP A 356 -7.43 -14.58 -35.00
CA TRP A 356 -6.19 -15.20 -35.48
C TRP A 356 -5.81 -16.54 -34.82
N ILE A 357 -6.48 -16.95 -33.74
CA ILE A 357 -6.26 -18.28 -33.14
C ILE A 357 -7.38 -19.21 -33.63
N ARG A 358 -7.28 -19.62 -34.90
CA ARG A 358 -7.92 -20.85 -35.35
C ARG A 358 -6.96 -21.99 -35.03
N PHE A 359 -7.38 -22.90 -34.14
CA PHE A 359 -6.75 -24.20 -33.94
C PHE A 359 -6.70 -24.99 -35.24
#